data_AF-A0A7W6RGH3-F1
#
_entry.id   AF-A0A7W6RGH3-F1
#
_cell.length_a   1.000
_cell.length_b   1.000
_cell.length_c   1.000
_cell.angle_alpha   90.00
_cell.angle_beta   90.00
_cell.angle_gamma   90.00
#
_symmetry.space_group_name_H-M   'P 1'
#
loop_
_entity.id
_entity.type
_entity.pdbx_description
1 polymer ?
#
loop_
_entity_poly.entity_id
_entity_poly.type
_entity_poly.pdbx_seq_one_letter_code
_entity_poly.pdbx_strand_id
1 'polypeptide(L)'
;MSTETRIRVEALDGDGQSVTLRLSDRGYAAQGSQGAGEGPVDWIDGLETLPVLTRSMGLDLDPARSADTGVSAVTLANRGGQWDHLRDWAWGRAITVLEGPADAPTAQFTPVLTGIVERADVGWSGVDLILRDRLADLRDRPITEATLAGTSTGGGLGAEGGPSLAGRPVPTGWGVVEALSPVEVNPHDTLYRLGPYHALDAAADGGAPLTIGDSYPDLDSLVAATLAPGEVAGCPALGVIRPAAPPDGAFTVSARFHADSS
;
A
#
# COMPACT_ATOMS: atom_id res chain seq x y z
N MET A 1 -0.86 34.38 8.75
CA MET A 1 -1.08 33.52 9.94
C MET A 1 0.17 32.67 10.10
N SER A 2 0.68 32.49 11.31
CA SER A 2 1.86 31.66 11.53
C SER A 2 1.45 30.19 11.51
N THR A 3 2.19 29.36 10.80
CA THR A 3 2.05 27.90 10.82
C THR A 3 2.96 27.32 11.90
N GLU A 4 2.58 26.18 12.47
CA GLU A 4 3.40 25.36 13.37
C GLU A 4 3.45 23.93 12.83
N THR A 5 4.59 23.26 12.98
CA THR A 5 4.78 21.85 12.64
C THR A 5 4.94 21.02 13.89
N ARG A 6 4.12 19.97 14.02
CA ARG A 6 4.16 19.02 15.13
C ARG A 6 4.51 17.62 14.61
N ILE A 7 5.39 16.92 15.31
CA ILE A 7 5.82 15.57 14.95
C ILE A 7 5.55 14.64 16.12
N ARG A 8 4.73 13.62 15.88
CA ARG A 8 4.44 12.55 16.82
C ARG A 8 5.18 11.30 16.36
N VAL A 9 6.02 10.74 17.23
CA VAL A 9 6.76 9.51 16.99
C VAL A 9 6.41 8.49 18.06
N GLU A 10 6.08 7.28 17.66
CA GLU A 10 5.96 6.14 18.57
C GLU A 10 7.28 5.37 18.60
N ALA A 11 7.68 4.87 19.77
CA ALA A 11 8.87 4.05 19.97
C ALA A 11 8.68 3.13 21.18
N LEU A 12 9.62 2.21 21.39
CA LEU A 12 9.75 1.52 22.68
C LEU A 12 10.98 2.07 23.41
N ASP A 13 10.88 2.32 24.71
CA ASP A 13 12.04 2.69 25.52
C ASP A 13 12.95 1.46 25.82
N GLY A 14 14.05 1.70 26.55
CA GLY A 14 15.00 0.66 26.91
C GLY A 14 14.42 -0.46 27.80
N ASP A 15 13.27 -0.22 28.44
CA ASP A 15 12.53 -1.19 29.24
C ASP A 15 11.42 -1.90 28.42
N GLY A 16 11.31 -1.59 27.13
CA GLY A 16 10.34 -2.15 26.20
C GLY A 16 8.92 -1.58 26.35
N GLN A 17 8.75 -0.46 27.05
CA GLN A 17 7.46 0.21 27.18
C GLN A 17 7.19 1.11 25.98
N SER A 18 5.93 1.16 25.54
CA SER A 18 5.52 2.06 24.47
C SER A 18 5.57 3.51 24.93
N VAL A 19 6.39 4.31 24.25
CA VAL A 19 6.55 5.75 24.49
C VAL A 19 6.16 6.55 23.26
N THR A 20 5.62 7.75 23.49
CA THR A 20 5.31 8.71 22.42
C THR A 20 6.18 9.95 22.58
N LEU A 21 7.06 10.17 21.63
CA LEU A 21 7.83 11.40 21.52
C LEU A 21 7.00 12.43 20.74
N ARG A 22 6.87 13.63 21.32
CA ARG A 22 6.11 14.75 20.76
C ARG A 22 7.02 15.95 20.60
N LEU A 23 7.24 16.34 19.35
CA LEU A 23 8.16 17.41 18.96
C LEU A 23 7.39 18.52 18.25
N SER A 24 7.81 19.76 18.44
CA SER A 24 7.29 20.93 17.74
C SER A 24 8.44 21.84 17.33
N ASP A 25 8.24 22.67 16.30
CA ASP A 25 9.17 23.73 15.91
C ASP A 25 9.08 24.97 16.80
N ARG A 26 8.11 24.99 17.72
CA ARG A 26 7.87 26.11 18.66
C ARG A 26 7.62 25.69 20.10
N GLY A 27 7.31 24.42 20.32
CA GLY A 27 6.84 23.91 21.59
C GLY A 27 5.37 24.26 21.85
N TYR A 28 4.64 23.36 22.51
CA TYR A 28 3.24 23.59 22.88
C TYR A 28 2.86 22.74 24.08
N ALA A 29 2.37 23.38 25.15
CA ALA A 29 1.87 22.68 26.32
C ALA A 29 0.36 22.90 26.48
N ALA A 30 -0.44 21.85 26.25
CA ALA A 30 -1.85 21.84 26.60
C ALA A 30 -1.98 21.61 28.11
N GLN A 31 -2.46 22.61 28.86
CA GLN A 31 -2.83 22.42 30.25
C GLN A 31 -4.28 21.93 30.35
N GLY A 32 -4.47 20.77 30.99
CA GLY A 32 -5.79 20.18 31.20
C GLY A 32 -6.76 21.17 31.84
N SER A 33 -7.94 21.30 31.21
CA SER A 33 -9.14 22.07 31.60
C SER A 33 -9.24 23.55 31.21
N GLN A 34 -8.23 24.19 30.59
CA GLN A 34 -8.44 25.50 29.94
C GLN A 34 -7.74 25.58 28.58
N GLY A 35 -8.44 25.12 27.55
CA GLY A 35 -8.05 25.32 26.15
C GLY A 35 -7.94 24.02 25.39
N ALA A 36 -9.08 23.58 24.85
CA ALA A 36 -9.27 22.45 23.94
C ALA A 36 -9.24 21.05 24.56
N GLY A 37 -10.16 20.21 24.09
CA GLY A 37 -10.41 18.84 24.57
C GLY A 37 -9.29 17.82 24.35
N GLU A 38 -8.04 18.26 24.37
CA GLU A 38 -6.86 17.43 24.50
C GLU A 38 -6.52 17.32 26.00
N GLY A 39 -6.14 16.14 26.47
CA GLY A 39 -5.64 15.97 27.84
C GLY A 39 -4.35 16.78 28.08
N PRO A 40 -3.72 16.68 29.26
CA PRO A 40 -2.40 17.28 29.46
C PRO A 40 -1.40 16.67 28.47
N VAL A 41 -0.94 17.48 27.51
CA VAL A 41 0.00 17.07 26.45
C VAL A 41 1.08 18.13 26.32
N ASP A 42 2.33 17.70 26.31
CA ASP A 42 3.49 18.57 26.10
C ASP A 42 4.18 18.20 24.79
N TRP A 43 4.41 19.20 23.94
CA TRP A 43 5.14 19.13 22.69
C TRP A 43 6.45 19.88 22.88
N ILE A 44 7.56 19.16 22.76
CA ILE A 44 8.89 19.66 23.08
C ILE A 44 9.44 20.44 21.89
N ASP A 45 9.92 21.66 22.13
CA ASP A 45 10.69 22.41 21.14
C ASP A 45 12.08 21.75 20.96
N GLY A 46 12.45 21.49 19.71
CA GLY A 46 13.71 20.81 19.42
C GLY A 46 13.96 20.48 17.96
N LEU A 47 13.05 20.84 17.05
CA LEU A 47 13.20 20.61 15.62
C LEU A 47 14.20 21.63 15.03
N GLU A 48 15.36 21.14 14.56
CA GLU A 48 16.37 21.96 13.88
C GLU A 48 16.14 21.96 12.36
N THR A 49 15.68 20.86 11.80
CA THR A 49 15.32 20.76 10.38
C THR A 49 14.03 19.97 10.21
N LEU A 50 13.10 20.54 9.44
CA LEU A 50 11.84 19.90 9.11
C LEU A 50 12.03 18.83 8.02
N PRO A 51 11.20 17.77 8.01
CA PRO A 51 11.30 16.73 6.99
C PRO A 51 10.95 17.32 5.61
N VAL A 52 11.85 17.14 4.65
CA VAL A 52 11.57 17.41 3.23
C VAL A 52 10.94 16.17 2.61
N LEU A 53 9.76 16.35 2.04
CA LEU A 53 9.06 15.33 1.27
C LEU A 53 9.42 15.48 -0.21
N THR A 54 10.04 14.46 -0.79
CA THR A 54 10.25 14.39 -2.25
C THR A 54 9.39 13.27 -2.81
N ARG A 55 8.40 13.63 -3.64
CA ARG A 55 7.62 12.69 -4.43
C ARG A 55 8.09 12.76 -5.87
N SER A 56 8.47 11.63 -6.44
CA SER A 56 8.75 11.53 -7.87
C SER A 56 7.86 10.46 -8.49
N MET A 57 7.13 10.83 -9.54
CA MET A 57 6.51 9.87 -10.43
C MET A 57 7.40 9.77 -11.66
N GLY A 58 7.88 8.56 -11.96
CA GLY A 58 8.42 8.28 -13.28
C GLY A 58 7.30 8.49 -14.29
N LEU A 59 7.47 9.47 -15.19
CA LEU A 59 6.53 9.70 -16.30
C LEU A 59 6.76 8.71 -17.45
N ASP A 60 7.73 7.81 -17.31
CA ASP A 60 8.00 6.75 -18.27
C ASP A 60 6.96 5.64 -18.10
N LEU A 61 6.39 5.16 -19.21
CA LEU A 61 5.43 4.05 -19.30
C LEU A 61 6.07 2.67 -18.98
N ASP A 62 7.09 2.63 -18.12
CA ASP A 62 7.75 1.41 -17.69
C ASP A 62 7.05 0.85 -16.42
N PRO A 63 6.30 -0.26 -16.53
CA PRO A 63 5.60 -0.85 -15.38
C PRO A 63 6.55 -1.37 -14.29
N ALA A 64 7.86 -1.47 -14.54
CA ALA A 64 8.86 -1.89 -13.56
C ALA A 64 9.36 -0.74 -12.66
N ARG A 65 9.09 0.53 -13.01
CA ARG A 65 9.48 1.69 -12.18
C ARG A 65 8.25 2.23 -11.46
N SER A 66 8.10 1.87 -10.18
CA SER A 66 7.06 2.41 -9.33
C SER A 66 7.31 3.90 -9.05
N ALA A 67 6.26 4.62 -8.61
CA ALA A 67 6.44 5.89 -7.91
C ALA A 67 7.52 5.73 -6.83
N ASP A 68 8.46 6.67 -6.77
CA ASP A 68 9.52 6.69 -5.76
C ASP A 68 9.29 7.90 -4.86
N THR A 69 9.07 7.61 -3.58
CA THR A 69 8.86 8.61 -2.54
C THR A 69 10.05 8.54 -1.60
N GLY A 70 10.90 9.57 -1.66
CA GLY A 70 12.00 9.75 -0.74
C GLY A 70 11.52 10.60 0.43
N VAL A 71 11.56 10.06 1.64
CA VAL A 71 11.38 10.84 2.86
C VAL A 71 12.76 11.10 3.45
N SER A 72 13.04 12.37 3.77
CA SER A 72 14.28 12.78 4.42
C SER A 72 14.19 12.71 5.94
N ALA A 73 15.33 12.83 6.61
CA ALA A 73 15.43 12.78 8.06
C ALA A 73 14.79 14.00 8.74
N VAL A 74 14.38 13.83 9.99
CA VAL A 74 14.05 14.93 10.91
C VAL A 74 15.25 15.12 11.83
N THR A 75 15.82 16.32 11.85
CA THR A 75 16.99 16.62 12.71
C THR A 75 16.54 17.36 13.96
N LEU A 76 16.97 16.85 15.11
CA LEU A 76 16.79 17.46 16.43
C LEU A 76 18.09 18.10 16.89
N ALA A 77 18.04 19.30 17.46
CA ALA A 77 19.22 19.91 18.05
C ALA A 77 19.62 19.19 19.34
N ASN A 78 20.85 18.66 19.43
CA ASN A 78 21.36 17.89 20.59
C ASN A 78 22.56 18.56 21.28
N ARG A 79 22.65 19.90 21.24
CA ARG A 79 23.83 20.63 21.76
C ARG A 79 24.04 20.46 23.28
N GLY A 80 23.03 20.00 24.02
CA GLY A 80 23.09 19.74 25.46
C GLY A 80 23.06 18.26 25.83
N GLY A 81 23.12 17.33 24.87
CA GLY A 81 23.00 15.89 25.12
C GLY A 81 21.60 15.45 25.60
N GLN A 82 20.60 16.33 25.49
CA GLN A 82 19.26 16.08 26.01
C GLN A 82 18.55 14.91 25.31
N TRP A 83 19.01 14.54 24.12
CA TRP A 83 18.47 13.44 23.32
C TRP A 83 19.34 12.17 23.34
N ASP A 84 20.39 12.11 24.17
CA ASP A 84 21.32 10.97 24.19
C ASP A 84 20.64 9.64 24.55
N HIS A 85 19.58 9.70 25.36
CA HIS A 85 18.76 8.57 25.78
C HIS A 85 17.99 7.91 24.62
N LEU A 86 17.79 8.62 23.50
CA LEU A 86 17.11 8.06 22.32
C LEU A 86 17.90 6.92 21.66
N ARG A 87 19.19 6.77 21.98
CA ARG A 87 20.02 5.65 21.51
C ARG A 87 19.55 4.30 22.06
N ASP A 88 18.93 4.31 23.23
CA ASP A 88 18.49 3.09 23.92
C ASP A 88 17.06 2.68 23.54
N TRP A 89 16.41 3.45 22.66
CA TRP A 89 15.04 3.19 22.21
C TRP A 89 15.01 2.26 20.99
N ALA A 90 13.95 1.46 20.90
CA ALA A 90 13.66 0.66 19.71
C ALA A 90 12.71 1.41 18.77
N TRP A 91 13.20 1.58 17.54
CA TRP A 91 12.50 2.23 16.42
C TRP A 91 11.75 1.19 15.55
N GLY A 92 11.24 1.59 14.38
CA GLY A 92 10.40 0.75 13.52
C GLY A 92 8.89 0.94 13.75
N ARG A 93 8.53 2.12 14.26
CA ARG A 93 7.16 2.48 14.67
C ARG A 93 6.71 3.76 13.97
N ALA A 94 5.41 4.05 14.08
CA ALA A 94 4.78 5.09 13.30
C ALA A 94 5.27 6.50 13.67
N ILE A 95 5.41 7.34 12.64
CA ILE A 95 5.58 8.79 12.75
C ILE A 95 4.45 9.48 12.01
N THR A 96 3.95 10.58 12.59
CA THR A 96 2.99 11.48 11.97
C THR A 96 3.49 12.90 12.09
N VAL A 97 3.61 13.59 10.95
CA VAL A 97 3.88 15.03 10.87
C VAL A 97 2.56 15.75 10.63
N LEU A 98 2.31 16.76 11.45
CA LEU A 98 1.09 17.54 11.53
C LEU A 98 1.44 19.00 11.23
N GLU A 99 0.66 19.67 10.40
CA GLU A 99 0.75 21.12 10.20
C GLU A 99 -0.58 21.77 10.57
N GLY A 100 -0.50 22.95 11.19
CA GLY A 100 -1.68 23.68 11.62
C GLY A 100 -1.39 25.12 12.02
N PRO A 101 -2.44 25.85 12.43
CA PRO A 101 -2.26 27.20 12.97
C PRO A 101 -1.43 27.15 14.25
N ALA A 102 -0.46 28.06 14.37
CA ALA A 102 0.37 28.13 15.57
C ALA A 102 -0.47 28.36 16.84
N ASP A 103 -0.03 27.74 17.93
CA ASP A 103 -0.68 27.80 19.26
C ASP A 103 -2.10 27.21 19.31
N ALA A 104 -2.57 26.62 18.21
CA ALA A 104 -3.86 25.97 18.17
C ALA A 104 -3.81 24.57 18.81
N PRO A 105 -4.96 24.03 19.23
CA PRO A 105 -5.06 22.66 19.68
C PRO A 105 -4.69 21.68 18.57
N THR A 106 -4.11 20.51 18.91
CA THR A 106 -3.68 19.53 17.90
C THR A 106 -4.85 19.04 17.03
N ALA A 107 -6.08 19.07 17.54
CA ALA A 107 -7.29 18.75 16.79
C ALA A 107 -7.54 19.65 15.56
N GLN A 108 -6.91 20.84 15.50
CA GLN A 108 -6.97 21.74 14.35
C GLN A 108 -5.81 21.53 13.36
N PHE A 109 -4.90 20.60 13.65
CA PHE A 109 -3.77 20.27 12.80
C PHE A 109 -4.18 19.15 11.84
N THR A 110 -3.63 19.19 10.63
CA THR A 110 -3.85 18.17 9.60
C THR A 110 -2.59 17.33 9.43
N PRO A 111 -2.68 15.99 9.34
CA PRO A 111 -1.54 15.15 9.01
C PRO A 111 -1.08 15.42 7.57
N VAL A 112 0.17 15.86 7.43
CA VAL A 112 0.80 16.11 6.13
C VAL A 112 1.69 14.94 5.69
N LEU A 113 2.22 14.19 6.66
CA LEU A 113 3.05 13.01 6.42
C LEU A 113 2.77 11.94 7.47
N THR A 114 2.69 10.69 7.01
CA THR A 114 2.74 9.52 7.89
C THR A 114 3.80 8.56 7.37
N GLY A 115 4.55 7.93 8.27
CA GLY A 115 5.66 7.07 7.91
C GLY A 115 6.08 6.17 9.07
N ILE A 116 7.28 5.61 8.95
CA ILE A 116 7.94 4.84 10.00
C ILE A 116 9.29 5.48 10.30
N VAL A 117 9.69 5.56 11.56
CA VAL A 117 11.09 5.86 11.92
C VAL A 117 11.88 4.57 11.84
N GLU A 118 12.83 4.48 10.91
CA GLU A 118 13.67 3.30 10.75
C GLU A 118 14.69 3.21 11.88
N ARG A 119 15.35 4.34 12.17
CA ARG A 119 16.30 4.49 13.27
C ARG A 119 16.50 5.94 13.63
N ALA A 120 17.08 6.18 14.80
CA ALA A 120 17.64 7.47 15.19
C ALA A 120 19.17 7.40 15.20
N ASP A 121 19.82 8.23 14.40
CA ASP A 121 21.27 8.43 14.45
C ASP A 121 21.57 9.57 15.44
N VAL A 122 21.91 9.19 16.68
CA VAL A 122 22.22 10.14 17.76
C VAL A 122 23.69 10.56 17.66
N GLY A 123 23.91 11.79 17.18
CA GLY A 123 25.22 12.44 17.09
C GLY A 123 25.48 13.44 18.21
N TRP A 124 26.67 14.06 18.16
CA TRP A 124 27.13 15.01 19.18
C TRP A 124 26.34 16.33 19.19
N SER A 125 26.02 16.88 18.02
CA SER A 125 25.33 18.17 17.90
C SER A 125 23.87 18.05 17.48
N GLY A 126 23.46 16.88 16.99
CA GLY A 126 22.10 16.64 16.54
C GLY A 126 21.73 15.16 16.54
N VAL A 127 20.43 14.89 16.47
CA VAL A 127 19.87 13.55 16.29
C VAL A 127 19.07 13.53 15.00
N ASP A 128 19.39 12.59 14.11
CA ASP A 128 18.67 12.40 12.86
C ASP A 128 17.72 11.22 12.98
N LEU A 129 16.41 11.50 12.98
CA LEU A 129 15.38 10.48 12.86
C LEU A 129 15.24 10.13 11.38
N ILE A 130 15.77 8.98 10.99
CA ILE A 130 15.72 8.49 9.61
C ILE A 130 14.33 7.93 9.35
N LEU A 131 13.63 8.53 8.41
CA LEU A 131 12.27 8.16 8.06
C LEU A 131 12.26 7.20 6.88
N ARG A 132 11.40 6.19 6.97
CA ARG A 132 11.10 5.25 5.88
C ARG A 132 9.61 5.33 5.56
N ASP A 133 9.30 5.29 4.27
CA ASP A 133 7.91 5.26 3.79
C ASP A 133 7.29 3.88 4.08
N ARG A 134 5.98 3.86 4.39
CA ARG A 134 5.17 2.64 4.53
C ARG A 134 5.01 1.91 3.20
N LEU A 135 5.28 2.55 2.06
CA LEU A 135 5.38 1.83 0.78
C LEU A 135 6.47 0.76 0.81
N ALA A 136 7.50 0.91 1.65
CA ALA A 136 8.50 -0.13 1.84
C ALA A 136 7.91 -1.40 2.46
N ASP A 137 6.91 -1.31 3.34
CA ASP A 137 6.23 -2.49 3.87
C ASP A 137 5.44 -3.23 2.78
N LEU A 138 4.91 -2.51 1.77
CA LEU A 138 4.27 -3.11 0.59
C LEU A 138 5.29 -3.72 -0.39
N ARG A 139 6.55 -3.28 -0.36
CA ARG A 139 7.66 -3.91 -1.12
C ARG A 139 8.21 -5.14 -0.41
N ASP A 140 8.36 -5.07 0.91
CA ASP A 140 9.04 -6.08 1.73
C ASP A 140 8.08 -7.21 2.17
N ARG A 141 6.75 -7.01 2.09
CA ARG A 141 5.75 -8.03 2.41
C ARG A 141 4.91 -8.41 1.18
N PRO A 142 4.70 -9.71 0.92
CA PRO A 142 3.83 -10.13 -0.17
C PRO A 142 2.41 -9.62 0.10
N ILE A 143 1.86 -8.92 -0.90
CA ILE A 143 0.52 -8.33 -0.89
C ILE A 143 -0.58 -9.40 -0.67
N THR A 144 -0.29 -10.66 -1.04
CA THR A 144 -1.13 -11.81 -0.73
C THR A 144 -0.28 -12.99 -0.27
N GLU A 145 -0.79 -13.73 0.71
CA GLU A 145 -0.18 -14.99 1.17
C GLU A 145 -0.67 -16.20 0.34
N ALA A 146 -1.73 -16.02 -0.46
CA ALA A 146 -2.27 -17.08 -1.31
C ALA A 146 -1.32 -17.35 -2.49
N THR A 147 -1.02 -18.62 -2.72
CA THR A 147 -0.17 -19.07 -3.84
C THR A 147 -0.90 -20.08 -4.71
N LEU A 148 -0.52 -20.12 -5.99
CA LEU A 148 -1.01 -21.08 -6.97
C LEU A 148 -0.44 -22.47 -6.66
N ALA A 149 -1.31 -23.49 -6.64
CA ALA A 149 -0.87 -24.85 -6.31
C ALA A 149 -0.10 -25.54 -7.44
N GLY A 150 -0.26 -25.12 -8.69
CA GLY A 150 0.43 -25.71 -9.84
C GLY A 150 -0.11 -27.07 -10.29
N THR A 151 -1.38 -27.37 -9.99
CA THR A 151 -2.00 -28.69 -10.19
C THR A 151 -2.80 -28.84 -11.49
N SER A 152 -2.99 -27.77 -12.27
CA SER A 152 -3.80 -27.76 -13.49
C SER A 152 -3.01 -28.26 -14.70
N THR A 153 -2.83 -29.58 -14.80
CA THR A 153 -2.06 -30.26 -15.87
C THR A 153 -2.92 -30.87 -16.97
N GLY A 154 -4.22 -30.58 -17.00
CA GLY A 154 -5.20 -31.22 -17.88
C GLY A 154 -6.58 -30.58 -17.74
N GLY A 155 -7.47 -30.86 -18.69
CA GLY A 155 -8.86 -30.39 -18.65
C GLY A 155 -9.61 -30.90 -17.43
N GLY A 156 -10.40 -30.04 -16.79
CA GLY A 156 -11.13 -30.32 -15.56
C GLY A 156 -10.30 -30.27 -14.27
N LEU A 157 -9.01 -29.92 -14.34
CA LEU A 157 -8.12 -29.85 -13.16
C LEU A 157 -8.02 -28.43 -12.55
N GLY A 158 -9.10 -27.66 -12.64
CA GLY A 158 -9.23 -26.37 -11.95
C GLY A 158 -8.42 -25.21 -12.57
N ALA A 159 -8.19 -24.18 -11.75
CA ALA A 159 -7.59 -22.90 -12.16
C ALA A 159 -6.34 -22.52 -11.32
N GLU A 160 -5.51 -23.51 -11.00
CA GLU A 160 -4.38 -23.39 -10.07
C GLU A 160 -3.01 -23.30 -10.78
N GLY A 161 -2.98 -23.25 -12.10
CA GLY A 161 -1.74 -23.17 -12.87
C GLY A 161 -1.09 -24.54 -13.07
N GLY A 162 -0.18 -24.64 -14.05
CA GLY A 162 0.70 -25.81 -14.18
C GLY A 162 1.87 -25.78 -13.19
N PRO A 163 2.74 -26.82 -13.17
CA PRO A 163 3.85 -26.91 -12.22
C PRO A 163 4.82 -25.73 -12.24
N SER A 164 4.93 -25.00 -13.35
CA SER A 164 5.75 -23.78 -13.48
C SER A 164 5.19 -22.56 -12.72
N LEU A 165 3.91 -22.60 -12.36
CA LEU A 165 3.21 -21.57 -11.60
C LEU A 165 3.09 -21.93 -10.11
N ALA A 166 3.50 -23.14 -9.69
CA ALA A 166 3.45 -23.57 -8.31
C ALA A 166 4.21 -22.60 -7.38
N GLY A 167 3.58 -22.20 -6.27
CA GLY A 167 4.17 -21.30 -5.28
C GLY A 167 4.23 -19.82 -5.69
N ARG A 168 3.82 -19.47 -6.90
CA ARG A 168 3.68 -18.06 -7.29
C ARG A 168 2.46 -17.45 -6.59
N PRO A 169 2.52 -16.19 -6.14
CA PRO A 169 1.38 -15.53 -5.52
C PRO A 169 0.21 -15.45 -6.50
N VAL A 170 -1.00 -15.61 -5.98
CA VAL A 170 -2.22 -15.36 -6.77
C VAL A 170 -2.24 -13.89 -7.15
N PRO A 171 -2.48 -13.52 -8.42
CA PRO A 171 -2.61 -12.12 -8.81
C PRO A 171 -3.69 -11.41 -7.97
N THR A 172 -3.53 -10.12 -7.71
CA THR A 172 -4.54 -9.31 -7.01
C THR A 172 -4.37 -7.83 -7.39
N GLY A 173 -5.38 -7.02 -7.12
CA GLY A 173 -5.42 -5.60 -7.44
C GLY A 173 -6.37 -4.80 -6.54
N TRP A 174 -6.34 -3.48 -6.66
CA TRP A 174 -7.26 -2.55 -5.99
C TRP A 174 -7.76 -1.49 -6.97
N GLY A 175 -9.03 -1.13 -6.85
CA GLY A 175 -9.66 -0.12 -7.70
C GLY A 175 -9.83 -0.59 -9.14
N VAL A 176 -9.79 0.35 -10.08
CA VAL A 176 -9.88 0.07 -11.51
C VAL A 176 -8.47 -0.18 -12.05
N VAL A 177 -8.25 -1.36 -12.62
CA VAL A 177 -7.00 -1.69 -13.31
C VAL A 177 -7.31 -1.90 -14.78
N GLU A 178 -6.66 -1.13 -15.64
CA GLU A 178 -6.84 -1.18 -17.10
C GLU A 178 -5.69 -1.93 -17.78
N ALA A 179 -5.99 -2.55 -18.93
CA ALA A 179 -5.01 -3.25 -19.78
C ALA A 179 -4.17 -4.33 -19.04
N LEU A 180 -4.76 -4.99 -18.05
CA LEU A 180 -4.15 -6.08 -17.31
C LEU A 180 -3.99 -7.31 -18.22
N SER A 181 -2.80 -7.91 -18.22
CA SER A 181 -2.54 -9.20 -18.88
C SER A 181 -2.83 -10.35 -17.90
N PRO A 182 -3.89 -11.16 -18.11
CA PRO A 182 -4.26 -12.24 -17.20
C PRO A 182 -3.24 -13.39 -17.20
N VAL A 183 -3.09 -14.10 -16.08
CA VAL A 183 -2.21 -15.28 -16.02
C VAL A 183 -2.96 -16.50 -16.53
N GLU A 184 -2.50 -17.14 -17.61
CA GLU A 184 -3.05 -18.42 -18.07
C GLU A 184 -2.80 -19.50 -17.02
N VAL A 185 -3.87 -20.03 -16.43
CA VAL A 185 -3.78 -21.03 -15.35
C VAL A 185 -4.23 -22.42 -15.78
N ASN A 186 -5.00 -22.53 -16.86
CA ASN A 186 -5.31 -23.83 -17.45
C ASN A 186 -5.56 -23.68 -18.96
N PRO A 187 -4.60 -24.04 -19.82
CA PRO A 187 -4.75 -23.91 -21.27
C PRO A 187 -5.75 -24.90 -21.87
N HIS A 188 -6.11 -25.99 -21.17
CA HIS A 188 -7.04 -27.00 -21.67
C HIS A 188 -8.50 -26.54 -21.58
N ASP A 189 -8.82 -25.75 -20.55
CA ASP A 189 -10.15 -25.18 -20.32
C ASP A 189 -10.21 -23.67 -20.65
N THR A 190 -9.11 -23.13 -21.18
CA THR A 190 -8.95 -21.71 -21.53
C THR A 190 -9.19 -20.78 -20.34
N LEU A 191 -8.61 -21.12 -19.18
CA LEU A 191 -8.82 -20.37 -17.94
C LEU A 191 -7.65 -19.43 -17.65
N TYR A 192 -8.00 -18.20 -17.30
CA TYR A 192 -7.04 -17.17 -16.91
C TYR A 192 -7.38 -16.59 -15.54
N ARG A 193 -6.36 -16.20 -14.78
CA ARG A 193 -6.49 -15.71 -13.41
C ARG A 193 -6.10 -14.24 -13.30
N LEU A 194 -6.95 -13.49 -12.61
CA LEU A 194 -6.80 -12.07 -12.26
C LEU A 194 -6.68 -11.85 -10.75
N GLY A 195 -7.08 -12.85 -9.95
CA GLY A 195 -7.42 -12.65 -8.54
C GLY A 195 -8.87 -12.21 -8.36
N PRO A 196 -9.45 -12.37 -7.16
CA PRO A 196 -10.84 -12.00 -6.92
C PRO A 196 -11.12 -10.56 -7.33
N TYR A 197 -12.16 -10.35 -8.12
CA TYR A 197 -12.54 -9.05 -8.67
C TYR A 197 -14.03 -8.80 -8.44
N HIS A 198 -14.46 -7.54 -8.52
CA HIS A 198 -15.84 -7.12 -8.39
C HIS A 198 -16.57 -7.15 -9.73
N ALA A 199 -15.97 -6.56 -10.77
CA ALA A 199 -16.55 -6.50 -12.11
C ALA A 199 -15.47 -6.55 -13.19
N LEU A 200 -15.81 -7.15 -14.33
CA LEU A 200 -15.02 -7.11 -15.55
C LEU A 200 -15.64 -6.04 -16.47
N ASP A 201 -14.88 -5.00 -16.79
CA ASP A 201 -15.38 -3.81 -17.50
C ASP A 201 -15.11 -3.90 -19.01
N ALA A 202 -13.97 -4.47 -19.40
CA ALA A 202 -13.59 -4.66 -20.79
C ALA A 202 -12.62 -5.83 -20.97
N ALA A 203 -12.62 -6.42 -22.15
CA ALA A 203 -11.64 -7.43 -22.56
C ALA A 203 -11.30 -7.23 -24.05
N ALA A 204 -10.07 -7.55 -24.43
CA ALA A 204 -9.61 -7.48 -25.81
C ALA A 204 -8.56 -8.55 -26.11
N ASP A 205 -8.59 -9.05 -27.34
CA ASP A 205 -7.59 -9.97 -27.89
C ASP A 205 -6.86 -9.31 -29.06
N GLY A 206 -5.55 -9.07 -28.90
CA GLY A 206 -4.75 -8.38 -29.92
C GLY A 206 -5.25 -6.96 -30.23
N GLY A 207 -5.98 -6.35 -29.29
CA GLY A 207 -6.64 -5.04 -29.46
C GLY A 207 -8.04 -5.10 -30.06
N ALA A 208 -8.54 -6.26 -30.48
CA ALA A 208 -9.94 -6.44 -30.88
C ALA A 208 -10.82 -6.61 -29.63
N PRO A 209 -11.89 -5.81 -29.45
CA PRO A 209 -12.73 -5.89 -28.27
C PRO A 209 -13.50 -7.22 -28.24
N LEU A 210 -13.56 -7.82 -27.05
CA LEU A 210 -14.38 -8.98 -26.74
C LEU A 210 -15.63 -8.54 -25.97
N THR A 211 -16.73 -9.27 -26.15
CA THR A 211 -17.98 -9.03 -25.43
C THR A 211 -17.87 -9.60 -24.03
N ILE A 212 -18.19 -8.81 -23.00
CA ILE A 212 -18.27 -9.30 -21.62
C ILE A 212 -19.59 -10.06 -21.46
N GLY A 213 -19.46 -11.33 -21.10
CA GLY A 213 -20.56 -12.25 -20.83
C GLY A 213 -20.97 -12.30 -19.36
N ASP A 214 -21.65 -13.37 -19.00
CA ASP A 214 -22.16 -13.56 -17.64
C ASP A 214 -21.06 -13.84 -16.60
N SER A 215 -21.38 -13.51 -15.35
CA SER A 215 -20.60 -13.90 -14.18
C SER A 215 -21.18 -15.15 -13.53
N TYR A 216 -20.34 -16.15 -13.34
CA TYR A 216 -20.69 -17.46 -12.78
C TYR A 216 -20.27 -17.57 -11.31
N PRO A 217 -21.05 -18.26 -10.46
CA PRO A 217 -20.79 -18.34 -9.02
C PRO A 217 -19.60 -19.25 -8.68
N ASP A 218 -19.30 -20.24 -9.52
CA ASP A 218 -18.25 -21.23 -9.31
C ASP A 218 -17.56 -21.60 -10.62
N LEU A 219 -16.43 -22.30 -10.49
CA LEU A 219 -15.60 -22.68 -11.63
C LEU A 219 -16.29 -23.72 -12.52
N ASP A 220 -17.02 -24.67 -11.94
CA ASP A 220 -17.68 -25.73 -12.69
C ASP A 220 -18.76 -25.16 -13.62
N SER A 221 -19.54 -24.18 -13.13
CA SER A 221 -20.52 -23.46 -13.94
C SER A 221 -19.87 -22.66 -15.06
N LEU A 222 -18.72 -22.01 -14.81
CA LEU A 222 -17.97 -21.26 -15.82
C LEU A 222 -17.40 -22.17 -16.92
N VAL A 223 -16.89 -23.35 -16.55
CA VAL A 223 -16.33 -24.33 -17.51
C VAL A 223 -17.44 -25.00 -18.32
N ALA A 224 -18.59 -25.27 -17.71
CA ALA A 224 -19.75 -25.84 -18.39
C ALA A 224 -20.49 -24.84 -19.30
N ALA A 225 -20.28 -23.53 -19.10
CA ALA A 225 -20.92 -22.50 -19.89
C ALA A 225 -20.57 -22.61 -21.39
N THR A 226 -21.58 -22.44 -22.24
CA THR A 226 -21.39 -22.27 -23.69
C THR A 226 -21.32 -20.78 -23.98
N LEU A 227 -20.15 -20.31 -24.40
CA LEU A 227 -19.90 -18.89 -24.70
C LEU A 227 -20.00 -18.65 -26.20
N ALA A 228 -20.56 -17.50 -26.59
CA ALA A 228 -20.58 -17.11 -28.00
C ALA A 228 -19.16 -16.77 -28.49
N PRO A 229 -18.84 -16.93 -29.79
CA PRO A 229 -17.56 -16.50 -30.32
C PRO A 229 -17.31 -15.01 -30.04
N GLY A 230 -16.12 -14.70 -29.51
CA GLY A 230 -15.75 -13.33 -29.11
C GLY A 230 -16.29 -12.91 -27.73
N GLU A 231 -16.82 -13.83 -26.93
CA GLU A 231 -17.29 -13.57 -25.57
C GLU A 231 -16.25 -13.97 -24.51
N VAL A 232 -16.24 -13.25 -23.38
CA VAL A 232 -15.48 -13.59 -22.17
C VAL A 232 -16.43 -13.62 -20.98
N ALA A 233 -16.51 -14.77 -20.31
CA ALA A 233 -17.20 -14.90 -19.04
C ALA A 233 -16.19 -14.98 -17.88
N GLY A 234 -16.68 -14.89 -16.64
CA GLY A 234 -15.82 -15.10 -15.50
C GLY A 234 -16.50 -15.54 -14.22
N CYS A 235 -15.70 -15.88 -13.23
CA CYS A 235 -16.07 -16.23 -11.87
C CYS A 235 -15.40 -15.23 -10.92
N PRO A 236 -16.09 -14.13 -10.56
CA PRO A 236 -15.50 -13.03 -9.80
C PRO A 236 -14.95 -13.45 -8.43
N ALA A 237 -15.66 -14.37 -7.75
CA ALA A 237 -15.26 -14.86 -6.42
C ALA A 237 -13.91 -15.60 -6.43
N LEU A 238 -13.64 -16.38 -7.48
CA LEU A 238 -12.36 -17.10 -7.64
C LEU A 238 -11.31 -16.28 -8.39
N GLY A 239 -11.72 -15.20 -9.05
CA GLY A 239 -10.85 -14.36 -9.83
C GLY A 239 -10.41 -14.96 -11.16
N VAL A 240 -11.29 -15.75 -11.77
CA VAL A 240 -11.00 -16.52 -12.99
C VAL A 240 -11.87 -16.00 -14.12
N ILE A 241 -11.31 -15.90 -15.32
CA ILE A 241 -12.03 -15.57 -16.55
C ILE A 241 -11.77 -16.63 -17.61
N ARG A 242 -12.71 -16.74 -18.55
CA ARG A 242 -12.69 -17.71 -19.64
C ARG A 242 -13.17 -17.04 -20.94
N PRO A 243 -12.29 -16.77 -21.91
CA PRO A 243 -12.73 -16.45 -23.27
C PRO A 243 -13.32 -17.68 -23.97
N ALA A 244 -14.22 -17.47 -24.92
CA ALA A 244 -14.88 -18.51 -25.70
C ALA A 244 -13.91 -19.37 -26.53
N ALA A 245 -12.75 -18.81 -26.88
CA ALA A 245 -11.65 -19.48 -27.57
C ALA A 245 -10.31 -19.00 -26.99
N PRO A 246 -9.22 -19.78 -27.14
CA PRO A 246 -7.88 -19.32 -26.82
C PRO A 246 -7.57 -18.01 -27.57
N PRO A 247 -7.04 -16.98 -26.90
CA PRO A 247 -6.65 -15.73 -27.54
C PRO A 247 -5.56 -15.94 -28.60
N ASP A 248 -5.68 -15.27 -29.74
CA ASP A 248 -4.70 -15.32 -30.85
C ASP A 248 -3.60 -14.25 -30.69
N GLY A 249 -3.87 -13.20 -29.92
CA GLY A 249 -2.98 -12.08 -29.66
C GLY A 249 -2.79 -11.81 -28.16
N ALA A 250 -2.41 -10.57 -27.84
CA ALA A 250 -2.25 -10.15 -26.46
C ALA A 250 -3.62 -10.03 -25.79
N PHE A 251 -3.91 -10.96 -24.87
CA PHE A 251 -5.15 -10.93 -24.11
C PHE A 251 -5.05 -9.90 -22.98
N THR A 252 -5.94 -8.91 -23.01
CA THR A 252 -5.96 -7.80 -22.06
C THR A 252 -7.35 -7.60 -21.50
N VAL A 253 -7.42 -7.19 -20.24
CA VAL A 253 -8.68 -6.91 -19.55
C VAL A 253 -8.62 -5.64 -18.72
N SER A 254 -9.77 -5.02 -18.53
CA SER A 254 -9.99 -3.99 -17.52
C SER A 254 -10.96 -4.51 -16.49
N ALA A 255 -10.56 -4.50 -15.22
CA ALA A 255 -11.35 -5.03 -14.13
C ALA A 255 -11.32 -4.12 -12.91
N ARG A 256 -12.41 -4.14 -12.15
CA ARG A 256 -12.54 -3.49 -10.85
C ARG A 256 -12.30 -4.50 -9.74
N PHE A 257 -11.34 -4.20 -8.88
CA PHE A 257 -10.98 -5.00 -7.71
C PHE A 257 -11.36 -4.25 -6.44
N HIS A 258 -11.89 -4.98 -5.45
CA HIS A 258 -12.35 -4.43 -4.17
C HIS A 258 -13.35 -3.26 -4.36
N ALA A 259 -14.64 -3.52 -4.11
CA ALA A 259 -15.60 -2.42 -4.14
C ALA A 259 -15.23 -1.39 -3.06
N ASP A 260 -15.18 -0.10 -3.43
CA ASP A 260 -15.22 0.97 -2.43
C ASP A 260 -16.52 0.78 -1.64
N SER A 261 -16.39 0.43 -0.36
CA SER A 261 -17.52 0.47 0.56
C SER A 261 -17.88 1.94 0.77
N SER A 262 -18.76 2.45 -0.10
CA SER A 262 -19.45 3.73 0.09
C SER A 262 -20.41 3.67 1.27
#